data_AF-S9QKC0-F1
#
_entry.id   AF-S9QKC0-F1
#
_cell.length_a   1.000
_cell.length_b   1.000
_cell.length_c   1.000
_cell.angle_alpha   90.00
_cell.angle_beta   90.00
_cell.angle_gamma   90.00
#
_symmetry.space_group_name_H-M   'P 1'
#
loop_
_entity.id
_entity.type
_entity.pdbx_description
1 polymer ?
#
loop_
_entity_poly.entity_id
_entity_poly.type
_entity_poly.pdbx_seq_one_letter_code
_entity_poly.pdbx_strand_id
1 'polypeptide(L)'
;MYLDGRWILTNPAIDLHAEIEPPEEGSLDTLAGLASSPEQLTREEDIETAKSFGLLRARGSWLEWARWAREAGEGPAFDLAAFQSLRGVVQFLDYSEKTVFMNDRSRMDAYLQCEQPPPIAKTYPNAPRLLLHHPSLGEPFDRAGKLGVLLFWSFGRLRQATFLDVLTMQFKPVPSLGARHPLEAYVCVAEGACIPEGTYHYDPIAHALEQLDTRADVPFEAGQVLLTVSVIFERFQWRYRDKWIYKDLFHEIGHVQGNLHLVADEYSLKLEPRDDLHLMQDSERLVEEPYASFLVLGLQGDLGE
;
A
#
# COMPACT_ATOMS: atom_id res chain seq x y z
N MET A 1 14.74 11.57 14.53
CA MET A 1 15.50 10.41 14.04
C MET A 1 16.92 10.83 13.71
N TYR A 2 17.91 9.95 13.84
CA TYR A 2 19.31 10.23 13.45
C TYR A 2 19.63 9.43 12.20
N LEU A 3 20.02 10.10 11.11
CA LEU A 3 20.24 9.50 9.79
C LEU A 3 21.44 10.18 9.12
N ASP A 4 22.39 9.42 8.57
CA ASP A 4 23.60 9.94 7.90
C ASP A 4 24.35 11.04 8.67
N GLY A 5 24.57 10.83 9.96
CA GLY A 5 25.31 11.79 10.80
C GLY A 5 24.52 13.04 11.20
N ARG A 6 23.22 13.10 10.89
CA ARG A 6 22.37 14.29 11.10
C ARG A 6 21.13 13.93 11.91
N TRP A 7 20.71 14.85 12.80
CA TRP A 7 19.42 14.72 13.48
C TRP A 7 18.32 15.34 12.62
N ILE A 8 17.26 14.58 12.40
CA ILE A 8 16.12 14.98 11.58
C ILE A 8 14.85 14.90 12.42
N LEU A 9 14.16 16.02 12.55
CA LEU A 9 12.82 16.11 13.10
C LEU A 9 11.82 16.09 11.95
N THR A 10 10.92 15.10 11.97
CA THR A 10 9.82 15.03 11.01
C THR A 10 8.50 14.97 11.77
N ASN A 11 7.64 15.95 11.55
CA ASN A 11 6.22 15.88 11.94
C ASN A 11 5.40 16.00 10.67
N PRO A 12 4.95 14.88 10.11
CA PRO A 12 4.40 14.93 8.78
C PRO A 12 2.91 15.38 8.81
N ALA A 13 2.28 15.54 9.99
CA ALA A 13 0.92 16.08 10.13
C ALA A 13 0.85 17.58 9.84
N ILE A 14 2.01 18.26 9.89
CA ILE A 14 2.18 19.69 9.58
C ILE A 14 3.23 19.92 8.48
N ASP A 15 3.57 18.86 7.73
CA ASP A 15 4.64 18.83 6.73
C ASP A 15 5.97 19.45 7.22
N LEU A 16 6.32 19.19 8.48
CA LEU A 16 7.60 19.60 9.05
C LEU A 16 8.65 18.53 8.73
N HIS A 17 9.70 18.95 8.05
CA HIS A 17 10.94 18.19 7.90
C HIS A 17 12.12 19.15 8.10
N ALA A 18 12.84 19.00 9.21
CA ALA A 18 13.93 19.88 9.57
C ALA A 18 15.12 19.08 10.07
N GLU A 19 16.31 19.45 9.59
CA GLU A 19 17.55 19.06 10.22
C GLU A 19 17.71 19.87 11.50
N ILE A 20 18.03 19.21 12.60
CA ILE A 20 18.24 19.83 13.91
C ILE A 20 19.66 19.51 14.38
N GLU A 21 20.21 20.38 15.23
CA GLU A 21 21.46 20.07 15.92
C GLU A 21 21.25 18.91 16.91
N PRO A 22 22.33 18.20 17.30
CA PRO A 22 22.25 17.15 18.29
C PRO A 22 21.60 17.71 19.56
N PRO A 23 20.45 17.15 19.98
CA PRO A 23 19.84 17.56 21.23
C PRO A 23 20.86 17.36 22.36
N GLU A 24 21.11 18.39 23.17
CA GLU A 24 21.91 18.24 24.40
C GLU A 24 21.31 17.10 25.24
N GLU A 25 22.15 16.30 25.88
CA GLU A 25 21.75 15.13 26.67
C GLU A 25 20.63 15.52 27.66
N GLY A 26 19.46 14.90 27.53
CA GLY A 26 18.26 15.22 28.31
C GLY A 26 17.19 16.04 27.59
N SER A 27 17.48 16.72 26.48
CA SER A 27 16.48 17.51 25.73
C SER A 27 15.52 16.63 24.90
N LEU A 28 15.91 15.42 24.48
CA LEU A 28 15.00 14.45 23.84
C LEU A 28 13.99 13.86 24.82
N ASP A 29 14.44 13.48 26.03
CA ASP A 29 13.54 13.02 27.09
C ASP A 29 12.64 14.16 27.58
N THR A 30 13.16 15.39 27.57
CA THR A 30 12.36 16.61 27.82
C THR A 30 11.34 16.82 26.71
N LEU A 31 11.70 16.72 25.42
CA LEU A 31 10.76 16.85 24.29
C LEU A 31 9.72 15.72 24.24
N ALA A 32 10.12 14.49 24.56
CA ALA A 32 9.20 13.35 24.69
C ALA A 32 8.28 13.50 25.90
N GLY A 33 8.79 13.99 27.02
CA GLY A 33 8.03 14.38 28.22
C GLY A 33 7.06 15.53 27.96
N LEU A 34 7.50 16.54 27.21
CA LEU A 34 6.71 17.71 26.79
C LEU A 34 5.57 17.33 25.84
N ALA A 35 5.82 16.36 24.95
CA ALA A 35 4.79 15.80 24.06
C ALA A 35 3.78 14.89 24.79
N SER A 36 4.15 14.37 25.97
CA SER A 36 3.32 13.45 26.76
C SER A 36 2.64 14.09 27.98
N SER A 37 3.06 15.28 28.43
CA SER A 37 2.44 16.06 29.51
C SER A 37 2.55 17.58 29.30
N PRO A 38 1.91 18.13 28.26
CA PRO A 38 2.01 19.54 27.89
C PRO A 38 1.51 20.52 28.95
N GLU A 39 0.65 20.09 29.87
CA GLU A 39 0.21 20.84 31.06
C GLU A 39 1.34 21.22 32.04
N GLN A 40 2.52 20.59 31.91
CA GLN A 40 3.68 20.91 32.75
C GLN A 40 4.53 22.08 32.20
N LEU A 41 4.21 22.59 30.99
CA LEU A 41 4.85 23.78 30.40
C LEU A 41 4.46 25.07 31.15
N THR A 42 5.24 25.38 32.18
CA THR A 42 5.03 26.56 33.02
C THR A 42 6.08 27.64 32.81
N ARG A 43 7.23 27.31 32.18
CA ARG A 43 8.35 28.23 31.97
C ARG A 43 8.38 28.73 30.52
N GLU A 44 8.65 30.02 30.37
CA GLU A 44 8.59 30.73 29.08
C GLU A 44 9.68 30.28 28.09
N GLU A 45 10.86 29.87 28.59
CA GLU A 45 11.96 29.32 27.78
C GLU A 45 11.62 27.97 27.14
N ASP A 46 10.93 27.08 27.86
CA ASP A 46 10.54 25.76 27.35
C ASP A 46 9.49 25.89 26.21
N ILE A 47 8.60 26.88 26.35
CA ILE A 47 7.60 27.23 25.32
C ILE A 47 8.27 27.79 24.07
N GLU A 48 9.26 28.68 24.23
CA GLU A 48 9.97 29.27 23.09
C GLU A 48 10.84 28.24 22.37
N THR A 49 11.42 27.29 23.12
CA THR A 49 12.12 26.11 22.60
C THR A 49 11.16 25.20 21.82
N ALA A 50 9.95 24.91 22.33
CA ALA A 50 8.97 24.12 21.58
C ALA A 50 8.47 24.83 20.30
N LYS A 51 8.36 26.16 20.31
CA LYS A 51 8.03 26.96 19.11
C LYS A 51 9.15 26.93 18.08
N SER A 52 10.42 27.00 18.49
CA SER A 52 11.57 27.00 17.58
C SER A 52 11.72 25.67 16.84
N PHE A 53 11.33 24.55 17.46
CA PHE A 53 11.25 23.23 16.82
C PHE A 53 10.00 23.01 15.94
N GLY A 54 9.16 24.03 15.72
CA GLY A 54 8.02 23.96 14.79
C GLY A 54 6.84 23.10 15.25
N LEU A 55 6.88 22.54 16.46
CA LEU A 55 5.79 21.72 17.04
C LEU A 55 4.46 22.48 17.15
N LEU A 56 4.50 23.82 17.18
CA LEU A 56 3.34 24.70 17.33
C LEU A 56 2.84 25.35 16.02
N ARG A 57 3.30 24.93 14.83
CA ARG A 57 2.78 25.42 13.55
C ARG A 57 1.40 24.86 13.14
N ALA A 58 0.71 24.14 14.01
CA ALA A 58 -0.70 23.81 13.80
C ALA A 58 -1.54 25.10 13.90
N ARG A 59 -1.97 25.62 12.74
CA ARG A 59 -2.83 26.80 12.65
C ARG A 59 -4.05 26.67 13.58
N GLY A 60 -4.20 27.63 14.49
CA GLY A 60 -5.46 27.99 15.14
C GLY A 60 -5.93 27.08 16.28
N SER A 61 -5.96 25.76 16.11
CA SER A 61 -6.70 24.91 17.05
C SER A 61 -6.02 24.69 18.40
N TRP A 62 -4.68 24.62 18.42
CA TRP A 62 -3.95 24.19 19.62
C TRP A 62 -3.87 25.27 20.71
N LEU A 63 -3.68 26.53 20.31
CA LEU A 63 -3.67 27.69 21.21
C LEU A 63 -5.07 28.06 21.69
N GLU A 64 -6.10 27.90 20.85
CA GLU A 64 -7.51 28.07 21.26
C GLU A 64 -7.96 26.95 22.20
N TRP A 65 -7.56 25.70 21.95
CA TRP A 65 -7.79 24.57 22.84
C TRP A 65 -7.11 24.76 24.20
N ALA A 66 -5.84 25.17 24.21
CA ALA A 66 -5.08 25.41 25.44
C ALA A 66 -5.62 26.62 26.24
N ARG A 67 -6.16 27.65 25.56
CA ARG A 67 -6.88 28.76 26.20
C ARG A 67 -8.21 28.31 26.79
N TRP A 68 -9.01 27.58 26.03
CA TRP A 68 -10.29 27.02 26.49
C TRP A 68 -10.11 26.09 27.70
N ALA A 69 -9.10 25.21 27.68
CA ALA A 69 -8.80 24.31 28.79
C ALA A 69 -8.33 25.05 30.06
N ARG A 70 -7.63 26.19 29.92
CA ARG A 70 -7.29 27.08 31.05
C ARG A 70 -8.51 27.78 31.63
N GLU A 71 -9.44 28.22 30.78
CA GLU A 71 -10.64 28.96 31.19
C GLU A 71 -11.71 28.05 31.80
N ALA A 72 -11.79 26.79 31.37
CA ALA A 72 -12.79 25.83 31.81
C ALA A 72 -12.47 25.10 33.13
N GLY A 73 -11.23 25.19 33.65
CA GLY A 73 -10.83 24.62 34.95
C GLY A 73 -10.81 23.09 35.05
N GLU A 74 -11.43 22.39 34.10
CA GLU A 74 -11.44 20.95 33.93
C GLU A 74 -11.21 20.65 32.43
N GLY A 75 -9.95 20.54 32.02
CA GLY A 75 -9.64 19.97 30.72
C GLY A 75 -9.89 18.45 30.76
N PRO A 76 -10.51 17.83 29.73
CA PRO A 76 -10.52 16.37 29.65
C PRO A 76 -9.08 15.87 29.69
N ALA A 77 -8.82 14.83 30.49
CA ALA A 77 -7.49 14.25 30.63
C ALA A 77 -6.85 14.03 29.25
N PHE A 78 -5.59 14.48 29.08
CA PHE A 78 -4.82 14.24 27.87
C PHE A 78 -4.74 12.74 27.62
N ASP A 79 -5.53 12.24 26.67
CA ASP A 79 -5.54 10.83 26.30
C ASP A 79 -4.38 10.58 25.34
N LEU A 80 -3.24 10.16 25.91
CA LEU A 80 -2.05 9.77 25.16
C LEU A 80 -2.37 8.69 24.12
N ALA A 81 -3.34 7.80 24.37
CA ALA A 81 -3.76 6.81 23.38
C ALA A 81 -4.54 7.45 22.23
N ALA A 82 -5.39 8.45 22.50
CA ALA A 82 -6.05 9.24 21.45
C ALA A 82 -5.04 10.04 20.62
N PHE A 83 -4.06 10.67 21.25
CA PHE A 83 -2.98 11.42 20.58
C PHE A 83 -2.07 10.50 19.76
N GLN A 84 -1.59 9.40 20.34
CA GLN A 84 -0.76 8.40 19.64
C GLN A 84 -1.53 7.74 18.49
N SER A 85 -2.85 7.56 18.63
CA SER A 85 -3.66 7.03 17.54
C SER A 85 -3.87 8.02 16.40
N LEU A 86 -3.71 9.34 16.65
CA LEU A 86 -4.07 10.46 15.77
C LEU A 86 -5.47 10.34 15.12
N ARG A 87 -6.32 9.40 15.56
CA ARG A 87 -7.63 9.10 14.94
C ARG A 87 -8.58 10.29 15.08
N GLY A 88 -8.41 11.12 16.11
CA GLY A 88 -9.19 12.34 16.30
C GLY A 88 -8.79 13.51 15.38
N VAL A 89 -7.62 13.44 14.72
CA VAL A 89 -7.14 14.48 13.80
C VAL A 89 -7.51 14.16 12.36
N VAL A 90 -7.71 12.87 12.04
CA VAL A 90 -8.18 12.42 10.74
C VAL A 90 -9.71 12.48 10.71
N GLN A 91 -10.26 13.61 10.27
CA GLN A 91 -11.69 13.70 9.97
C GLN A 91 -12.00 12.84 8.73
N PHE A 92 -12.85 11.83 8.91
CA PHE A 92 -13.39 11.08 7.79
C PHE A 92 -14.25 12.00 6.94
N LEU A 93 -14.02 11.99 5.63
CA LEU A 93 -14.85 12.72 4.68
C LEU A 93 -16.21 12.03 4.58
N ASP A 94 -17.28 12.76 4.92
CA ASP A 94 -18.65 12.28 4.70
C ASP A 94 -19.08 12.56 3.26
N TYR A 95 -19.02 11.53 2.42
CA TYR A 95 -19.44 11.62 1.02
C TYR A 95 -20.96 11.69 0.82
N SER A 96 -21.76 11.58 1.89
CA SER A 96 -23.19 11.91 1.82
C SER A 96 -23.40 13.42 1.68
N GLU A 97 -22.43 14.23 2.12
CA GLU A 97 -22.43 15.67 1.89
C GLU A 97 -22.00 16.00 0.47
N LYS A 98 -22.89 16.66 -0.26
CA LYS A 98 -22.64 17.07 -1.66
C LYS A 98 -21.42 17.98 -1.79
N THR A 99 -21.16 18.84 -0.81
CA THR A 99 -20.01 19.76 -0.78
C THR A 99 -18.69 19.00 -0.76
N VAL A 100 -18.57 17.97 0.09
CA VAL A 100 -17.40 17.10 0.17
C VAL A 100 -17.14 16.40 -1.16
N PHE A 101 -18.19 15.82 -1.75
CA PHE A 101 -18.11 15.18 -3.07
C PHE A 101 -17.63 16.15 -4.16
N MET A 102 -18.21 17.36 -4.22
CA MET A 102 -17.85 18.35 -5.24
C MET A 102 -16.43 18.87 -5.07
N ASN A 103 -15.94 19.00 -3.83
CA ASN A 103 -14.57 19.40 -3.55
C ASN A 103 -13.57 18.33 -4.01
N ASP A 104 -13.80 17.05 -3.70
CA ASP A 104 -12.90 15.97 -4.16
C ASP A 104 -12.94 15.84 -5.68
N ARG A 105 -14.13 15.94 -6.30
CA ARG A 105 -14.28 15.98 -7.76
C ARG A 105 -13.44 17.10 -8.39
N SER A 106 -13.60 18.33 -7.91
CA SER A 106 -12.88 19.49 -8.45
C SER A 106 -11.36 19.32 -8.32
N ARG A 107 -10.90 18.68 -7.23
CA ARG A 107 -9.48 18.34 -7.04
C ARG A 107 -9.00 17.30 -8.05
N MET A 108 -9.78 16.26 -8.32
CA MET A 108 -9.44 15.25 -9.33
C MET A 108 -9.45 15.82 -10.75
N ASP A 109 -10.40 16.72 -11.06
CA ASP A 109 -10.42 17.45 -12.33
C ASP A 109 -9.15 18.28 -12.53
N ALA A 110 -8.70 19.00 -11.49
CA ALA A 110 -7.45 19.74 -11.54
C ALA A 110 -6.23 18.81 -11.77
N TYR A 111 -6.24 17.61 -11.20
CA TYR A 111 -5.14 16.64 -11.41
C TYR A 111 -5.13 16.13 -12.85
N LEU A 112 -6.29 15.81 -13.42
CA LEU A 112 -6.45 15.34 -14.79
C LEU A 112 -6.01 16.39 -15.84
N GLN A 113 -6.12 17.68 -15.52
CA GLN A 113 -5.60 18.76 -16.36
C GLN A 113 -4.07 18.82 -16.40
N CYS A 114 -3.40 18.34 -15.35
CA CYS A 114 -1.94 18.33 -15.27
C CYS A 114 -1.34 17.03 -15.77
N GLU A 115 -1.95 15.89 -15.43
CA GLU A 115 -1.36 14.56 -15.60
C GLU A 115 -2.44 13.50 -15.71
N GLN A 116 -2.31 12.60 -16.70
CA GLN A 116 -3.20 11.45 -16.82
C GLN A 116 -2.88 10.39 -15.77
N PRO A 117 -3.89 9.75 -15.16
CA PRO A 117 -3.64 8.67 -14.21
C PRO A 117 -2.95 7.48 -14.89
N PRO A 118 -2.08 6.76 -14.18
CA PRO A 118 -1.54 5.50 -14.67
C PRO A 118 -2.67 4.51 -15.03
N PRO A 119 -2.44 3.60 -15.99
CA PRO A 119 -3.41 2.57 -16.33
C PRO A 119 -3.84 1.75 -15.11
N ILE A 120 -5.15 1.46 -15.02
CA ILE A 120 -5.72 0.68 -13.92
C ILE A 120 -5.29 -0.79 -13.93
N ALA A 121 -4.81 -1.30 -15.05
CA ALA A 121 -4.19 -2.61 -15.17
C ALA A 121 -2.98 -2.51 -16.08
N LYS A 122 -1.94 -3.29 -15.77
CA LYS A 122 -0.81 -3.52 -16.67
C LYS A 122 -1.22 -4.66 -17.60
N THR A 123 -0.82 -4.57 -18.87
CA THR A 123 -1.04 -5.60 -19.87
C THR A 123 0.14 -5.64 -20.82
N TYR A 124 0.39 -6.80 -21.40
CA TYR A 124 1.40 -7.02 -22.44
C TYR A 124 0.66 -7.43 -23.73
N PRO A 125 0.23 -6.48 -24.58
CA PRO A 125 -0.75 -6.74 -25.65
C PRO A 125 -0.33 -7.80 -26.68
N ASN A 126 0.97 -7.98 -26.89
CA ASN A 126 1.53 -8.94 -27.85
C ASN A 126 2.00 -10.24 -27.19
N ALA A 127 1.93 -10.34 -25.86
CA ALA A 127 2.33 -11.55 -25.14
C ALA A 127 1.33 -12.68 -25.40
N PRO A 128 1.79 -13.92 -25.66
CA PRO A 128 0.93 -15.08 -25.63
C PRO A 128 0.17 -15.18 -24.30
N ARG A 129 -1.09 -15.59 -24.35
CA ARG A 129 -1.97 -15.65 -23.17
C ARG A 129 -2.38 -17.08 -22.86
N LEU A 130 -2.25 -17.46 -21.59
CA LEU A 130 -2.84 -18.67 -21.02
C LEU A 130 -4.06 -18.27 -20.20
N LEU A 131 -5.26 -18.69 -20.63
CA LEU A 131 -6.49 -18.45 -19.88
C LEU A 131 -6.54 -19.31 -18.63
N LEU A 132 -7.03 -18.73 -17.54
CA LEU A 132 -7.13 -19.41 -16.25
C LEU A 132 -8.57 -19.83 -15.94
N HIS A 133 -8.71 -20.87 -15.10
CA HIS A 133 -10.03 -21.30 -14.59
C HIS A 133 -10.65 -20.19 -13.74
N HIS A 134 -11.76 -19.63 -14.23
CA HIS A 134 -12.48 -18.61 -13.49
C HIS A 134 -13.38 -19.26 -12.42
N PRO A 135 -13.41 -18.76 -11.16
CA PRO A 135 -14.30 -19.28 -10.11
C PRO A 135 -15.81 -19.28 -10.42
N SER A 136 -16.25 -18.61 -11.49
CA SER A 136 -17.66 -18.60 -11.92
C SER A 136 -18.04 -19.87 -12.67
N LEU A 137 -17.05 -20.64 -13.13
CA LEU A 137 -17.21 -21.91 -13.83
C LEU A 137 -17.31 -23.11 -12.86
N GLY A 138 -17.22 -22.87 -11.55
CA GLY A 138 -17.26 -23.89 -10.50
C GLY A 138 -15.90 -24.11 -9.84
N GLU A 139 -15.79 -25.21 -9.09
CA GLU A 139 -14.56 -25.60 -8.42
C GLU A 139 -13.44 -25.93 -9.42
N PRO A 140 -12.17 -25.58 -9.14
CA PRO A 140 -11.04 -25.97 -9.97
C PRO A 140 -10.86 -27.49 -9.94
N PHE A 141 -10.80 -28.09 -11.12
CA PHE A 141 -10.68 -29.54 -11.27
C PHE A 141 -9.22 -30.01 -11.29
N ASP A 142 -8.27 -29.13 -11.62
CA ASP A 142 -6.84 -29.42 -11.75
C ASP A 142 -5.97 -28.38 -11.00
N ARG A 143 -4.66 -28.62 -11.00
CA ARG A 143 -3.68 -27.76 -10.31
C ARG A 143 -3.57 -26.38 -10.99
N ALA A 144 -3.67 -26.31 -12.31
CA ALA A 144 -3.69 -25.04 -13.04
C ALA A 144 -4.92 -24.21 -12.65
N GLY A 145 -6.07 -24.84 -12.46
CA GLY A 145 -7.28 -24.21 -11.97
C GLY A 145 -7.13 -23.68 -10.55
N LYS A 146 -6.41 -24.41 -9.67
CA LYS A 146 -6.06 -23.93 -8.31
C LYS A 146 -5.20 -22.68 -8.36
N LEU A 147 -4.22 -22.61 -9.27
CA LEU A 147 -3.45 -21.39 -9.53
C LEU A 147 -4.37 -20.25 -10.03
N GLY A 148 -5.30 -20.56 -10.92
CA GLY A 148 -6.31 -19.63 -11.42
C GLY A 148 -7.14 -19.00 -10.30
N VAL A 149 -7.75 -19.80 -9.42
CA VAL A 149 -8.56 -19.29 -8.32
C VAL A 149 -7.72 -18.52 -7.29
N LEU A 150 -6.47 -18.93 -7.03
CA LEU A 150 -5.53 -18.19 -6.16
C LEU A 150 -5.28 -16.78 -6.68
N LEU A 151 -5.01 -16.64 -7.98
CA LEU A 151 -4.78 -15.36 -8.63
C LEU A 151 -6.06 -14.53 -8.76
N PHE A 152 -7.20 -15.15 -9.08
CA PHE A 152 -8.47 -14.45 -9.18
C PHE A 152 -8.87 -13.83 -7.85
N TRP A 153 -8.89 -14.63 -6.79
CA TRP A 153 -9.35 -14.15 -5.49
C TRP A 153 -8.38 -13.15 -4.87
N SER A 154 -7.10 -13.13 -5.25
CA SER A 154 -6.14 -12.17 -4.69
C SER A 154 -5.93 -10.92 -5.55
N PHE A 155 -6.02 -11.02 -6.87
CA PHE A 155 -5.66 -9.94 -7.81
C PHE A 155 -6.69 -9.67 -8.90
N GLY A 156 -7.66 -10.56 -9.10
CA GLY A 156 -8.65 -10.50 -10.17
C GLY A 156 -9.59 -9.30 -10.05
N ARG A 157 -10.16 -8.88 -11.19
CA ARG A 157 -11.17 -7.81 -11.22
C ARG A 157 -12.56 -8.39 -11.04
N LEU A 158 -13.28 -7.93 -10.02
CA LEU A 158 -14.69 -8.26 -9.79
C LEU A 158 -15.62 -7.39 -10.63
N ARG A 159 -15.37 -6.08 -10.65
CA ARG A 159 -16.18 -5.12 -11.42
C ARG A 159 -15.40 -3.84 -11.68
N GLN A 160 -15.88 -3.05 -12.64
CA GLN A 160 -15.40 -1.70 -12.92
C GLN A 160 -16.49 -0.69 -12.55
N ALA A 161 -16.11 0.48 -12.07
CA ALA A 161 -17.02 1.59 -11.87
C ALA A 161 -16.34 2.93 -12.16
N THR A 162 -17.15 3.98 -12.23
CA THR A 162 -16.68 5.36 -12.30
C THR A 162 -16.90 6.03 -10.95
N PHE A 163 -15.92 6.79 -10.48
CA PHE A 163 -15.97 7.56 -9.25
C PHE A 163 -15.80 9.05 -9.55
N LEU A 164 -16.53 9.89 -8.81
CA LEU A 164 -16.61 11.34 -9.02
C LEU A 164 -16.96 11.75 -10.45
N ASP A 165 -17.58 10.85 -11.23
CA ASP A 165 -17.85 10.97 -12.67
C ASP A 165 -16.61 11.11 -13.57
N VAL A 166 -15.40 11.00 -13.03
CA VAL A 166 -14.15 11.35 -13.74
C VAL A 166 -13.05 10.29 -13.62
N LEU A 167 -13.11 9.42 -12.61
CA LEU A 167 -12.11 8.38 -12.39
C LEU A 167 -12.67 6.99 -12.69
N THR A 168 -12.00 6.26 -13.58
CA THR A 168 -12.25 4.82 -13.70
C THR A 168 -11.56 4.09 -12.55
N MET A 169 -12.30 3.16 -11.93
CA MET A 169 -11.82 2.32 -10.84
C MET A 169 -12.19 0.87 -11.09
N GLN A 170 -11.36 -0.03 -10.60
CA GLN A 170 -11.68 -1.45 -10.52
C GLN A 170 -11.89 -1.84 -9.07
N PHE A 171 -12.78 -2.80 -8.83
CA PHE A 171 -12.92 -3.46 -7.54
C PHE A 171 -12.30 -4.85 -7.69
N LYS A 172 -11.36 -5.15 -6.80
CA LYS A 172 -10.79 -6.48 -6.61
C LYS A 172 -11.33 -7.10 -5.31
N PRO A 173 -11.14 -8.40 -5.06
CA PRO A 173 -11.58 -9.01 -3.81
C PRO A 173 -10.84 -8.47 -2.59
N VAL A 174 -9.59 -8.04 -2.78
CA VAL A 174 -8.82 -7.30 -1.79
C VAL A 174 -9.21 -5.81 -1.83
N PRO A 175 -9.42 -5.15 -0.69
CA PRO A 175 -9.70 -3.73 -0.65
C PRO A 175 -8.47 -2.93 -1.06
N SER A 176 -8.70 -1.73 -1.60
CA SER A 176 -7.61 -0.80 -1.89
C SER A 176 -7.98 0.66 -1.61
N LEU A 177 -7.02 1.44 -1.10
CA LEU A 177 -7.23 2.85 -0.81
C LEU A 177 -7.58 3.61 -2.10
N GLY A 178 -8.80 4.14 -2.16
CA GLY A 178 -9.32 4.80 -3.36
C GLY A 178 -9.44 3.89 -4.58
N ALA A 179 -9.51 2.56 -4.37
CA ALA A 179 -9.57 1.54 -5.42
C ALA A 179 -8.49 1.75 -6.51
N ARG A 180 -7.24 1.95 -6.07
CA ARG A 180 -6.09 2.23 -6.96
C ARG A 180 -5.34 0.95 -7.34
N HIS A 181 -5.30 -0.05 -6.46
CA HIS A 181 -4.70 -1.37 -6.71
C HIS A 181 -3.30 -1.27 -7.31
N PRO A 182 -2.30 -0.80 -6.55
CA PRO A 182 -0.93 -0.62 -7.05
C PRO A 182 -0.20 -1.95 -7.26
N LEU A 183 -0.71 -3.05 -6.69
CA LEU A 183 -0.05 -4.35 -6.69
C LEU A 183 -0.31 -5.12 -7.98
N GLU A 184 0.76 -5.70 -8.53
CA GLU A 184 0.74 -6.64 -9.65
C GLU A 184 1.23 -8.02 -9.21
N ALA A 185 0.85 -9.05 -9.97
CA ALA A 185 1.25 -10.43 -9.72
C ALA A 185 2.01 -10.99 -10.92
N TYR A 186 3.18 -11.54 -10.62
CA TYR A 186 4.05 -12.22 -11.56
C TYR A 186 4.22 -13.67 -11.12
N VAL A 187 4.18 -14.59 -12.07
CA VAL A 187 4.29 -16.02 -11.81
C VAL A 187 5.45 -16.56 -12.63
N CYS A 188 6.46 -17.09 -11.95
CA CYS A 188 7.51 -17.87 -12.60
C CYS A 188 7.28 -19.35 -12.33
N VAL A 189 7.43 -20.15 -13.37
CA VAL A 189 7.05 -21.55 -13.38
C VAL A 189 8.22 -22.38 -13.87
N ALA A 190 8.62 -23.36 -13.07
CA ALA A 190 9.64 -24.34 -13.42
C ALA A 190 9.06 -25.44 -14.32
N GLU A 191 9.94 -26.18 -15.00
CA GLU A 191 9.57 -27.39 -15.73
C GLU A 191 8.86 -28.40 -14.80
N GLY A 192 7.79 -29.05 -15.28
CA GLY A 192 7.03 -30.06 -14.53
C GLY A 192 6.04 -29.51 -13.49
N ALA A 193 5.77 -28.21 -13.51
CA ALA A 193 4.72 -27.59 -12.71
C ALA A 193 3.35 -27.64 -13.41
N CYS A 194 2.33 -27.04 -12.81
CA CYS A 194 0.95 -27.12 -13.30
C CYS A 194 0.66 -26.43 -14.64
N ILE A 195 1.59 -25.63 -15.16
CA ILE A 195 1.49 -24.96 -16.46
C ILE A 195 2.88 -24.95 -17.12
N PRO A 196 2.99 -24.68 -18.44
CA PRO A 196 4.27 -24.66 -19.12
C PRO A 196 5.30 -23.74 -18.44
N GLU A 197 6.58 -24.15 -18.45
CA GLU A 197 7.70 -23.38 -17.92
C GLU A 197 7.73 -21.96 -18.52
N GLY A 198 7.97 -20.96 -17.68
CA GLY A 198 8.06 -19.58 -18.15
C GLY A 198 7.89 -18.54 -17.05
N THR A 199 7.98 -17.28 -17.46
CA THR A 199 7.65 -16.13 -16.62
C THR A 199 6.39 -15.47 -17.17
N TYR A 200 5.47 -15.16 -16.28
CA TYR A 200 4.14 -14.67 -16.64
C TYR A 200 3.77 -13.45 -15.81
N HIS A 201 3.09 -12.50 -16.44
CA HIS A 201 2.35 -11.44 -15.76
C HIS A 201 0.87 -11.83 -15.69
N TYR A 202 0.20 -11.61 -14.55
CA TYR A 202 -1.24 -11.85 -14.42
C TYR A 202 -2.06 -10.65 -14.88
N ASP A 203 -2.82 -10.80 -15.97
CA ASP A 203 -3.79 -9.80 -16.44
C ASP A 203 -5.11 -9.93 -15.64
N PRO A 204 -5.43 -8.98 -14.74
CA PRO A 204 -6.62 -9.06 -13.91
C PRO A 204 -7.92 -8.77 -14.68
N ILE A 205 -7.84 -8.15 -15.87
CA ILE A 205 -8.98 -7.82 -16.71
C ILE A 205 -9.44 -9.05 -17.49
N ALA A 206 -8.48 -9.75 -18.10
CA ALA A 206 -8.74 -10.94 -18.90
C ALA A 206 -8.77 -12.24 -18.07
N HIS A 207 -8.30 -12.20 -16.82
CA HIS A 207 -8.06 -13.39 -15.99
C HIS A 207 -7.19 -14.41 -16.73
N ALA A 208 -6.00 -13.97 -17.09
CA ALA A 208 -5.06 -14.73 -17.90
C ALA A 208 -3.61 -14.47 -17.46
N LEU A 209 -2.73 -15.41 -17.79
CA LEU A 209 -1.28 -15.22 -17.68
C LEU A 209 -0.73 -14.79 -19.04
N GLU A 210 -0.07 -13.64 -19.08
CA GLU A 210 0.65 -13.10 -20.22
C GLU A 210 2.11 -13.57 -20.15
N GLN A 211 2.53 -14.41 -21.09
CA GLN A 211 3.87 -14.97 -21.13
C GLN A 211 4.88 -13.89 -21.54
N LEU A 212 5.90 -13.70 -20.71
CA LEU A 212 6.96 -12.72 -20.94
C LEU A 212 8.16 -13.38 -21.62
N ASP A 213 8.82 -12.64 -22.50
CA ASP A 213 10.06 -13.09 -23.17
C ASP A 213 11.27 -13.12 -22.21
N THR A 214 11.13 -12.53 -21.02
CA THR A 214 12.15 -12.55 -19.98
C THR A 214 12.08 -13.86 -19.20
N ARG A 215 13.24 -14.49 -18.99
CA ARG A 215 13.37 -15.61 -18.05
C ARG A 215 13.89 -15.06 -16.74
N ALA A 216 13.11 -15.17 -15.67
CA ALA A 216 13.63 -14.88 -14.34
C ALA A 216 14.75 -15.87 -14.00
N ASP A 217 15.88 -15.37 -13.52
CA ASP A 217 17.03 -16.20 -13.11
C ASP A 217 16.82 -16.74 -11.69
N VAL A 218 15.70 -17.44 -11.49
CA VAL A 218 15.31 -17.97 -10.20
C VAL A 218 15.86 -19.40 -10.07
N PRO A 219 16.54 -19.74 -8.96
CA PRO A 219 16.96 -21.11 -8.69
C PRO A 219 15.72 -21.96 -8.37
N PHE A 220 15.16 -22.57 -9.42
CA PHE A 220 14.00 -23.44 -9.34
C PHE A 220 14.39 -24.90 -9.18
N GLU A 221 13.57 -25.63 -8.40
CA GLU A 221 13.43 -27.07 -8.54
C GLU A 221 12.25 -27.39 -9.47
N ALA A 222 12.28 -28.56 -10.11
CA ALA A 222 11.18 -29.01 -10.97
C ALA A 222 9.84 -29.04 -10.22
N GLY A 223 8.76 -28.63 -10.89
CA GLY A 223 7.43 -28.57 -10.31
C GLY A 223 7.12 -27.35 -9.45
N GLN A 224 8.08 -26.44 -9.25
CA GLN A 224 7.88 -25.24 -8.44
C GLN A 224 7.22 -24.09 -9.20
N VAL A 225 6.45 -23.29 -8.47
CA VAL A 225 5.85 -22.03 -8.92
C VAL A 225 6.23 -20.95 -7.93
N LEU A 226 6.81 -19.84 -8.41
CA LEU A 226 7.07 -18.63 -7.62
C LEU A 226 6.04 -17.56 -8.00
N LEU A 227 5.28 -17.10 -7.02
CA LEU A 227 4.43 -15.92 -7.13
C LEU A 227 5.16 -14.71 -6.54
N THR A 228 5.43 -13.70 -7.36
CA THR A 228 6.01 -12.43 -6.95
C THR A 228 4.96 -11.32 -7.05
N VAL A 229 4.83 -10.55 -5.98
CA VAL A 229 4.01 -9.36 -5.90
C VAL A 229 4.92 -8.15 -6.07
N SER A 230 4.62 -7.32 -7.07
CA SER A 230 5.30 -6.05 -7.30
C SER A 230 4.37 -4.86 -7.04
N VAL A 231 4.96 -3.68 -6.94
CA VAL A 231 4.25 -2.42 -6.68
C VAL A 231 4.51 -1.43 -7.80
N ILE A 232 3.46 -0.87 -8.38
CA ILE A 232 3.52 0.32 -9.24
C ILE A 232 3.12 1.54 -8.40
N PHE A 233 4.11 2.28 -7.90
CA PHE A 233 3.89 3.35 -6.92
C PHE A 233 3.00 4.49 -7.43
N GLU A 234 3.12 4.81 -8.72
CA GLU A 234 2.45 5.92 -9.38
C GLU A 234 0.93 5.77 -9.34
N ARG A 235 0.40 4.53 -9.31
CA ARG A 235 -1.05 4.31 -9.21
C ARG A 235 -1.64 4.92 -7.93
N PHE A 236 -0.86 4.89 -6.85
CA PHE A 236 -1.19 5.59 -5.62
C PHE A 236 -0.80 7.07 -5.67
N GLN A 237 0.45 7.36 -6.03
CA GLN A 237 1.00 8.71 -5.92
C GLN A 237 0.28 9.72 -6.83
N TRP A 238 -0.28 9.28 -7.97
CA TRP A 238 -1.06 10.16 -8.85
C TRP A 238 -2.23 10.83 -8.10
N ARG A 239 -2.99 10.07 -7.30
CA ARG A 239 -4.11 10.59 -6.49
C ARG A 239 -3.65 11.12 -5.14
N TYR A 240 -2.71 10.42 -4.50
CA TYR A 240 -2.25 10.70 -3.14
C TYR A 240 -0.79 11.16 -3.20
N ARG A 241 -0.60 12.44 -3.51
CA ARG A 241 0.71 13.06 -3.78
C ARG A 241 1.55 13.33 -2.52
N ASP A 242 1.19 12.70 -1.41
CA ASP A 242 1.85 12.87 -0.11
C ASP A 242 2.61 11.60 0.26
N LYS A 243 3.85 11.75 0.75
CA LYS A 243 4.71 10.67 1.25
C LYS A 243 4.04 9.77 2.29
N TRP A 244 3.04 10.27 3.03
CA TRP A 244 2.26 9.48 3.99
C TRP A 244 1.58 8.26 3.38
N ILE A 245 1.28 8.27 2.08
CA ILE A 245 0.60 7.17 1.38
C ILE A 245 1.41 5.87 1.42
N TYR A 246 2.73 5.95 1.64
CA TYR A 246 3.59 4.78 1.72
C TYR A 246 3.16 3.81 2.83
N LYS A 247 2.53 4.29 3.92
CA LYS A 247 1.97 3.40 4.96
C LYS A 247 0.80 2.56 4.43
N ASP A 248 -0.02 3.15 3.56
CA ASP A 248 -1.21 2.50 3.01
C ASP A 248 -0.83 1.42 2.01
N LEU A 249 0.35 1.53 1.40
CA LEU A 249 0.96 0.43 0.64
C LEU A 249 1.18 -0.82 1.50
N PHE A 250 1.70 -0.70 2.72
CA PHE A 250 1.84 -1.86 3.61
C PHE A 250 0.49 -2.49 3.95
N HIS A 251 -0.59 -1.69 4.07
CA HIS A 251 -1.94 -2.23 4.24
C HIS A 251 -2.41 -3.00 2.99
N GLU A 252 -2.16 -2.51 1.78
CA GLU A 252 -2.45 -3.25 0.53
C GLU A 252 -1.77 -4.61 0.50
N ILE A 253 -0.48 -4.63 0.84
CA ILE A 253 0.31 -5.86 0.86
C ILE A 253 -0.25 -6.82 1.90
N GLY A 254 -0.57 -6.34 3.10
CA GLY A 254 -1.20 -7.15 4.13
C GLY A 254 -2.56 -7.73 3.69
N HIS A 255 -3.37 -6.95 2.98
CA HIS A 255 -4.64 -7.42 2.41
C HIS A 255 -4.45 -8.53 1.37
N VAL A 256 -3.52 -8.34 0.43
CA VAL A 256 -3.19 -9.36 -0.58
C VAL A 256 -2.59 -10.61 0.07
N GLN A 257 -1.62 -10.47 0.97
CA GLN A 257 -1.00 -11.60 1.65
C GLN A 257 -2.00 -12.39 2.48
N GLY A 258 -2.85 -11.72 3.27
CA GLY A 258 -3.88 -12.39 4.04
C GLY A 258 -4.85 -13.17 3.16
N ASN A 259 -5.28 -12.56 2.06
CA ASN A 259 -6.18 -13.22 1.13
C ASN A 259 -5.53 -14.38 0.36
N LEU A 260 -4.26 -14.24 -0.03
CA LEU A 260 -3.47 -15.32 -0.62
C LEU A 260 -3.41 -16.54 0.30
N HIS A 261 -3.16 -16.35 1.60
CA HIS A 261 -3.12 -17.46 2.56
C HIS A 261 -4.50 -18.12 2.73
N LEU A 262 -5.57 -17.33 2.84
CA LEU A 262 -6.94 -17.87 2.97
C LEU A 262 -7.32 -18.73 1.75
N VAL A 263 -7.01 -18.25 0.55
CA VAL A 263 -7.33 -19.00 -0.68
C VAL A 263 -6.40 -20.21 -0.82
N ALA A 264 -5.12 -20.09 -0.47
CA ALA A 264 -4.21 -21.22 -0.48
C ALA A 264 -4.70 -22.35 0.44
N ASP A 265 -5.10 -22.00 1.67
CA ASP A 265 -5.62 -22.97 2.65
C ASP A 265 -6.89 -23.68 2.12
N GLU A 266 -7.84 -22.93 1.55
CA GLU A 266 -9.08 -23.48 0.96
C GLU A 266 -8.79 -24.53 -0.12
N TYR A 267 -7.79 -24.30 -0.98
CA TYR A 267 -7.45 -25.20 -2.09
C TYR A 267 -6.31 -26.17 -1.77
N SER A 268 -5.92 -26.29 -0.49
CA SER A 268 -4.83 -27.15 -0.02
C SER A 268 -3.49 -26.85 -0.71
N LEU A 269 -3.23 -25.58 -0.99
CA LEU A 269 -1.93 -25.07 -1.41
C LEU A 269 -1.17 -24.58 -0.17
N LYS A 270 0.16 -24.48 -0.27
CA LYS A 270 0.99 -23.87 0.77
C LYS A 270 1.82 -22.75 0.18
N LEU A 271 1.85 -21.62 0.87
CA LEU A 271 2.70 -20.48 0.52
C LEU A 271 3.93 -20.47 1.43
N GLU A 272 5.12 -20.53 0.84
CA GLU A 272 6.38 -20.37 1.55
C GLU A 272 7.04 -19.05 1.13
N PRO A 273 7.20 -18.08 2.07
CA PRO A 273 7.87 -16.83 1.77
C PRO A 273 9.29 -17.05 1.24
N ARG A 274 9.71 -16.17 0.33
CA ARG A 274 11.06 -16.14 -0.22
C ARG A 274 11.63 -14.73 -0.17
N ASP A 275 12.91 -14.64 0.18
CA ASP A 275 13.66 -13.38 0.29
C ASP A 275 14.39 -12.99 -1.00
N ASP A 276 14.22 -13.76 -2.08
CA ASP A 276 14.89 -13.57 -3.37
C ASP A 276 14.20 -12.52 -4.25
N LEU A 277 13.89 -11.37 -3.66
CA LEU A 277 13.13 -10.26 -4.26
C LEU A 277 13.77 -9.68 -5.54
N HIS A 278 15.08 -9.89 -5.77
CA HIS A 278 15.81 -9.25 -6.88
C HIS A 278 15.59 -9.90 -8.27
N LEU A 279 14.82 -10.99 -8.36
CA LEU A 279 14.80 -11.86 -9.53
C LEU A 279 13.86 -11.43 -10.66
N MET A 280 13.05 -10.41 -10.42
CA MET A 280 12.12 -9.81 -11.39
C MET A 280 12.39 -8.32 -11.50
N GLN A 281 13.55 -7.94 -12.04
CA GLN A 281 13.82 -6.55 -12.41
C GLN A 281 13.47 -6.37 -13.90
N ASP A 282 12.37 -5.67 -14.16
CA ASP A 282 12.16 -5.09 -15.49
C ASP A 282 13.22 -4.00 -15.67
N SER A 283 14.22 -4.28 -16.51
CA SER A 283 15.37 -3.39 -16.76
C SER A 283 14.97 -2.02 -17.31
N GLU A 284 13.71 -1.82 -17.72
CA GLU A 284 13.25 -0.57 -18.30
C GLU A 284 12.51 0.38 -17.33
N ARG A 285 12.21 -0.02 -16.08
CA ARG A 285 11.29 0.79 -15.24
C ARG A 285 11.75 0.96 -13.79
N LEU A 286 12.28 2.14 -13.50
CA LEU A 286 12.52 2.74 -12.16
C LEU A 286 11.25 2.92 -11.28
N VAL A 287 10.14 2.29 -11.65
CA VAL A 287 8.75 2.63 -11.29
C VAL A 287 8.06 1.44 -10.62
N GLU A 288 8.56 0.22 -10.87
CA GLU A 288 7.98 -1.01 -10.36
C GLU A 288 9.01 -1.82 -9.57
N GLU A 289 8.67 -2.14 -8.33
CA GLU A 289 9.57 -2.86 -7.43
C GLU A 289 8.94 -4.16 -6.94
N PRO A 290 9.67 -5.28 -6.99
CA PRO A 290 9.25 -6.52 -6.34
C PRO A 290 9.24 -6.32 -4.82
N TYR A 291 8.17 -6.77 -4.18
CA TYR A 291 7.93 -6.51 -2.76
C TYR A 291 7.84 -7.78 -1.91
N ALA A 292 7.16 -8.80 -2.41
CA ALA A 292 7.04 -10.08 -1.72
C ALA A 292 7.03 -11.23 -2.73
N SER A 293 7.69 -12.33 -2.40
CA SER A 293 7.70 -13.55 -3.21
C SER A 293 7.30 -14.76 -2.37
N PHE A 294 6.57 -15.70 -2.99
CA PHE A 294 6.10 -16.92 -2.36
C PHE A 294 6.30 -18.10 -3.30
N LEU A 295 6.95 -19.16 -2.81
CA LEU A 295 6.81 -20.47 -3.45
C LEU A 295 5.39 -20.99 -3.18
N VAL A 296 4.68 -21.32 -4.25
CA VAL A 296 3.34 -21.90 -4.20
C VAL A 296 3.46 -23.42 -4.37
N LEU A 297 3.33 -24.14 -3.26
CA LEU A 297 3.43 -25.59 -3.22
C LEU A 297 2.06 -26.25 -3.40
N GLY A 298 2.05 -27.47 -3.94
CA GLY A 298 0.83 -28.20 -4.30
C GLY A 298 0.44 -28.06 -5.77
N LEU A 299 1.33 -27.48 -6.59
CA LEU A 299 1.15 -27.24 -8.02
C LEU A 299 2.07 -28.10 -8.91
N GLN A 300 2.67 -29.16 -8.37
CA GLN A 300 3.53 -30.06 -9.14
C GLN A 300 2.71 -30.95 -10.10
N GLY A 301 3.18 -31.13 -11.34
CA GLY A 301 2.58 -32.01 -12.36
C GLY A 301 1.82 -31.25 -13.44
N ASP A 302 2.19 -31.50 -14.70
CA ASP A 302 1.70 -30.83 -15.92
C ASP A 302 0.20 -31.00 -16.17
N LEU A 303 -0.35 -30.15 -17.05
CA LEU A 303 -1.69 -30.25 -17.63
C LEU A 303 -1.88 -31.62 -18.34
N GLY A 304 -2.17 -32.69 -17.60
CA GLY A 304 -2.38 -34.00 -18.21
C GLY A 304 -2.37 -35.26 -17.33
N GLU A 305 -2.15 -35.17 -16.01
CA GLU A 305 -2.30 -36.31 -15.09
C GLU A 305 -3.51 -36.20 -14.17
#